data_AF-A0A0B5AX26-F1
#
_entry.id   AF-A0A0B5AX26-F1
#
_cell.length_a   1.000
_cell.length_b   1.000
_cell.length_c   1.000
_cell.angle_alpha   90.00
_cell.angle_beta   90.00
_cell.angle_gamma   90.00
#
_symmetry.space_group_name_H-M   'P 1'
#
loop_
_entity.id
_entity.type
_entity.pdbx_description
1 polymer ?
#
loop_
_entity_poly.entity_id
_entity_poly.type
_entity_poly.pdbx_seq_one_letter_code
_entity_poly.pdbx_strand_id
1 'polypeptide(L)'
;MKKFKGTLALPVEDLAERRRVLEKELSKTVLVLTKKDLTSDLLTLFEKFGLTGTFTLSWDFGSESDDEGGSYVKVHYLTLSDENEEDIKLYEVKSPDSGSLDDELYDMMNEYAEDLDAHDIESITVTVKGEE
;
A
#
# COMPACT_ATOMS: atom_id res chain seq x y z
N MET A 1 46.62 -14.90 -37.67
CA MET A 1 45.54 -14.23 -36.91
C MET A 1 44.30 -15.12 -36.91
N LYS A 2 43.99 -15.78 -35.78
CA LYS A 2 42.72 -16.52 -35.60
C LYS A 2 41.63 -15.51 -35.21
N LYS A 3 40.61 -15.36 -36.05
CA LYS A 3 39.44 -14.52 -35.74
C LYS A 3 38.62 -15.19 -34.64
N PHE A 4 38.59 -14.61 -33.44
CA PHE A 4 37.59 -14.96 -32.44
C PHE A 4 36.21 -14.50 -32.94
N LYS A 5 35.39 -15.43 -33.41
CA LYS A 5 33.93 -15.26 -33.48
C LYS A 5 33.34 -15.78 -32.16
N GLY A 6 33.56 -15.03 -31.10
CA GLY A 6 32.83 -15.24 -29.86
C GLY A 6 31.58 -14.39 -29.91
N THR A 7 30.48 -14.93 -30.42
CA THR A 7 29.17 -14.38 -30.04
C THR A 7 29.08 -14.62 -28.54
N LEU A 8 28.99 -13.57 -27.73
CA LEU A 8 28.76 -13.68 -26.30
C LEU A 8 27.32 -14.20 -26.11
N ALA A 9 27.12 -15.49 -26.34
CA ALA A 9 25.90 -16.20 -26.03
C ALA A 9 25.91 -16.39 -24.51
N LEU A 10 25.40 -15.39 -23.78
CA LEU A 10 24.94 -15.65 -22.42
C LEU A 10 23.88 -16.75 -22.54
N PRO A 11 24.05 -17.89 -21.85
CA PRO A 11 23.04 -18.94 -21.88
C PRO A 11 21.72 -18.32 -21.40
N VAL A 12 20.68 -18.39 -22.23
CA VAL A 12 19.38 -17.75 -21.97
C VAL A 12 18.78 -18.20 -20.62
N GLU A 13 19.16 -19.40 -20.16
CA GLU A 13 18.83 -19.93 -18.83
C GLU A 13 19.38 -19.06 -17.68
N ASP A 14 20.58 -18.48 -17.81
CA ASP A 14 21.18 -17.57 -16.82
C ASP A 14 20.47 -16.19 -16.82
N LEU A 15 20.06 -15.71 -17.99
CA LEU A 15 19.31 -14.44 -18.10
C LEU A 15 17.87 -14.55 -17.59
N ALA A 16 17.18 -15.67 -17.87
CA ALA A 16 15.84 -15.91 -17.38
C ALA A 16 15.81 -16.06 -15.86
N GLU A 17 16.79 -16.78 -15.30
CA GLU A 17 16.90 -16.93 -13.85
C GLU A 17 17.28 -15.61 -13.17
N ARG A 18 18.24 -14.86 -13.73
CA ARG A 18 18.58 -13.53 -13.23
C ARG A 18 17.41 -12.56 -13.29
N ARG A 19 16.58 -12.64 -14.35
CA ARG A 19 15.34 -11.86 -14.45
C ARG A 19 14.39 -12.19 -13.30
N ARG A 20 14.14 -13.46 -13.00
CA ARG A 20 13.29 -13.87 -11.87
C ARG A 20 13.80 -13.38 -10.53
N VAL A 21 15.12 -13.44 -10.32
CA VAL A 21 15.75 -12.92 -9.09
C VAL A 21 15.50 -11.41 -8.96
N LEU A 22 15.73 -10.65 -10.03
CA LEU A 22 15.50 -9.20 -10.04
C LEU A 22 14.02 -8.85 -9.82
N GLU A 23 13.10 -9.57 -10.46
CA GLU A 23 11.65 -9.38 -10.27
C GLU A 23 11.26 -9.63 -8.79
N LYS A 24 11.83 -10.66 -8.17
CA LYS A 24 11.61 -10.97 -6.75
C LYS A 24 12.21 -9.91 -5.81
N GLU A 25 13.41 -9.42 -6.11
CA GLU A 25 14.06 -8.35 -5.33
C GLU A 25 13.31 -7.02 -5.47
N LEU A 26 12.82 -6.71 -6.67
CA LEU A 26 12.00 -5.54 -6.93
C LEU A 26 10.69 -5.60 -6.16
N SER A 27 9.93 -6.71 -6.25
CA SER A 27 8.67 -6.88 -5.50
C SER A 27 8.88 -6.73 -3.99
N LYS A 28 9.96 -7.31 -3.43
CA LYS A 28 10.31 -7.10 -2.01
C LYS A 28 10.58 -5.63 -1.67
N THR A 29 11.22 -4.92 -2.59
CA THR A 29 11.55 -3.50 -2.38
C THR A 29 10.30 -2.64 -2.43
N VAL A 30 9.43 -2.88 -3.41
CA VAL A 30 8.11 -2.23 -3.52
C VAL A 30 7.32 -2.45 -2.23
N LEU A 31 7.17 -3.71 -1.79
CA LEU A 31 6.49 -4.04 -0.53
C LEU A 31 6.98 -3.25 0.68
N VAL A 32 8.31 -3.12 0.84
CA VAL A 32 8.91 -2.37 1.95
C VAL A 32 8.62 -0.87 1.85
N LEU A 33 8.68 -0.31 0.65
CA LEU A 33 8.40 1.11 0.41
C LEU A 33 6.92 1.41 0.62
N THR A 34 6.01 0.64 0.01
CA THR A 34 4.56 0.79 0.17
C THR A 34 4.14 0.76 1.63
N LYS A 35 4.62 -0.21 2.42
CA LYS A 35 4.31 -0.26 3.87
C LYS A 35 4.84 0.96 4.63
N LYS A 36 6.04 1.40 4.30
CA LYS A 36 6.68 2.53 4.98
C LYS A 36 5.96 3.84 4.66
N ASP A 37 5.67 4.09 3.40
CA ASP A 37 5.05 5.33 2.93
C ASP A 37 3.61 5.40 3.44
N LEU A 38 2.82 4.31 3.32
CA LEU A 38 1.49 4.23 3.91
C LEU A 38 1.50 4.44 5.43
N THR A 39 2.45 3.84 6.15
CA THR A 39 2.59 4.07 7.61
C THR A 39 2.83 5.55 7.91
N SER A 40 3.70 6.21 7.15
CA SER A 40 4.02 7.62 7.35
C SER A 40 2.83 8.53 7.08
N ASP A 41 2.08 8.25 6.02
CA ASP A 41 0.90 9.02 5.63
C ASP A 41 -0.24 8.84 6.65
N LEU A 42 -0.46 7.62 7.13
CA LEU A 42 -1.44 7.34 8.19
C LEU A 42 -1.09 8.03 9.50
N LEU A 43 0.18 8.03 9.91
CA LEU A 43 0.60 8.76 11.11
C LEU A 43 0.30 10.27 10.96
N THR A 44 0.66 10.85 9.81
CA THR A 44 0.39 12.27 9.53
C THR A 44 -1.11 12.58 9.53
N LEU A 45 -1.91 11.71 8.93
CA LEU A 45 -3.36 11.86 8.88
C LEU A 45 -3.98 11.74 10.27
N PHE A 46 -3.61 10.74 11.05
CA PHE A 46 -4.16 10.54 12.38
C PHE A 46 -3.76 11.66 13.35
N GLU A 47 -2.54 12.18 13.25
CA GLU A 47 -2.12 13.39 13.97
C GLU A 47 -2.96 14.62 13.57
N LYS A 48 -3.20 14.83 12.27
CA LYS A 48 -4.07 15.90 11.74
C LYS A 48 -5.50 15.83 12.29
N PHE A 49 -6.00 14.62 12.55
CA PHE A 49 -7.32 14.38 13.13
C PHE A 49 -7.32 14.26 14.66
N GLY A 50 -6.17 14.46 15.32
CA GLY A 50 -6.05 14.43 16.78
C GLY A 50 -6.24 13.05 17.41
N LEU A 51 -6.03 11.98 16.64
CA LEU A 51 -6.07 10.60 17.13
C LEU A 51 -4.77 10.28 17.85
N THR A 52 -4.87 9.59 18.99
CA THR A 52 -3.70 9.13 19.77
C THR A 52 -3.93 7.69 20.21
N GLY A 53 -2.87 6.88 20.20
CA GLY A 53 -2.95 5.46 20.52
C GLY A 53 -2.48 4.57 19.37
N THR A 54 -2.74 3.27 19.51
CA THR A 54 -2.46 2.28 18.46
C THR A 54 -3.73 1.98 17.68
N PHE A 55 -3.64 2.00 16.36
CA PHE A 55 -4.76 1.78 15.46
C PHE A 55 -4.39 0.76 14.40
N THR A 56 -5.33 -0.12 14.07
CA THR A 56 -5.21 -1.05 12.95
C THR A 56 -6.20 -0.66 11.88
N LEU A 57 -5.66 -0.29 10.71
CA LEU A 57 -6.45 -0.06 9.51
C LEU A 57 -6.48 -1.36 8.71
N SER A 58 -7.68 -1.81 8.35
CA SER A 58 -7.91 -2.98 7.50
C SER A 58 -8.79 -2.61 6.32
N TRP A 59 -8.60 -3.28 5.19
CA TRP A 59 -9.32 -2.97 3.96
C TRP A 59 -9.60 -4.22 3.13
N ASP A 60 -10.54 -4.08 2.21
CA ASP A 60 -10.82 -5.03 1.13
C ASP A 60 -10.87 -4.27 -0.19
N PHE A 61 -10.25 -4.83 -1.22
CA PHE A 61 -10.27 -4.24 -2.55
C PHE A 61 -11.24 -4.98 -3.48
N GLY A 62 -11.94 -4.20 -4.30
CA GLY A 62 -12.73 -4.69 -5.42
C GLY A 62 -12.12 -4.26 -6.73
N SER A 63 -12.30 -5.07 -7.77
CA SER A 63 -12.04 -4.64 -9.14
C SER A 63 -13.24 -3.87 -9.68
N GLU A 64 -13.02 -2.65 -10.14
CA GLU A 64 -14.03 -1.85 -10.84
C GLU A 64 -13.64 -1.76 -12.32
N SER A 65 -14.61 -1.98 -13.20
CA SER A 65 -14.39 -1.83 -14.65
C SER A 65 -14.66 -0.39 -15.05
N ASP A 66 -13.77 0.20 -15.84
CA ASP A 66 -14.05 1.47 -16.50
C ASP A 66 -14.89 1.26 -17.77
N ASP A 67 -15.38 2.37 -18.33
CA ASP A 67 -16.18 2.41 -19.54
C ASP A 67 -15.36 2.22 -20.84
N GLU A 68 -14.03 2.24 -20.74
CA GLU A 68 -13.07 2.00 -21.82
C GLU A 68 -12.59 0.53 -21.88
N GLY A 69 -13.05 -0.32 -20.96
CA GLY A 69 -12.72 -1.74 -20.88
C GLY A 69 -11.46 -2.06 -20.08
N GLY A 70 -10.90 -1.10 -19.37
CA GLY A 70 -9.92 -1.29 -18.31
C GLY A 70 -10.57 -1.73 -17.00
N SER A 71 -9.74 -2.21 -16.09
CA SER A 71 -10.12 -2.56 -14.73
C SER A 71 -9.09 -1.97 -13.78
N TYR A 72 -9.55 -1.31 -12.71
CA TYR A 72 -8.69 -0.79 -11.66
C TYR A 72 -9.10 -1.35 -10.31
N VAL A 73 -8.13 -1.42 -9.40
CA VAL A 73 -8.34 -1.87 -8.02
C VAL A 73 -8.80 -0.67 -7.20
N LYS A 74 -9.87 -0.84 -6.43
CA LYS A 74 -10.44 0.23 -5.60
C LYS A 74 -10.84 -0.31 -4.24
N VAL A 75 -10.74 0.54 -3.22
CA VAL A 75 -11.22 0.23 -1.88
C VAL A 75 -12.72 -0.04 -1.92
N HIS A 76 -13.12 -1.23 -1.49
CA HIS A 76 -14.51 -1.62 -1.35
C HIS A 76 -14.99 -1.40 0.09
N TYR A 77 -14.16 -1.78 1.06
CA TYR A 77 -14.44 -1.62 2.47
C TYR A 77 -13.17 -1.24 3.24
N LEU A 78 -13.35 -0.48 4.32
CA LEU A 78 -12.28 0.02 5.15
C LEU A 78 -12.76 0.08 6.61
N THR A 79 -11.96 -0.46 7.52
CA THR A 79 -12.19 -0.47 8.98
C THR A 79 -10.98 0.09 9.67
N LEU A 80 -11.23 0.89 10.72
CA LEU A 80 -10.21 1.30 11.66
C LEU A 80 -10.62 0.78 13.03
N SER A 81 -9.74 0.02 13.69
CA SER A 81 -9.97 -0.46 15.05
C SER A 81 -8.87 0.06 15.97
N ASP A 82 -9.20 0.31 17.24
CA ASP A 82 -8.24 0.75 18.24
C ASP A 82 -7.39 -0.43 18.80
N GLU A 83 -6.59 -0.16 19.83
CA GLU A 83 -5.75 -1.16 20.50
C GLU A 83 -6.53 -2.27 21.22
N ASN A 84 -7.82 -2.06 21.45
CA ASN A 84 -8.74 -3.01 22.08
C ASN A 84 -9.57 -3.79 21.03
N GLU A 85 -9.25 -3.64 19.74
CA GLU A 85 -10.02 -4.18 18.61
C GLU A 85 -11.45 -3.61 18.53
N GLU A 86 -11.68 -2.42 19.08
CA GLU A 86 -12.97 -1.73 18.95
C GLU A 86 -13.02 -0.89 17.67
N ASP A 87 -14.06 -1.10 16.87
CA ASP A 87 -14.26 -0.38 15.61
C ASP A 87 -14.52 1.12 15.83
N ILE A 88 -13.70 1.94 15.20
CA ILE A 88 -13.83 3.40 15.15
C ILE A 88 -14.72 3.76 13.96
N LYS A 89 -15.80 4.48 14.25
CA LYS A 89 -16.71 5.00 13.23
C LYS A 89 -16.10 6.18 12.51
N LEU A 90 -15.43 5.91 11.39
CA LEU A 90 -14.67 6.88 10.61
C LEU A 90 -15.45 8.15 10.22
N TYR A 91 -16.71 8.00 9.83
CA TYR A 91 -17.58 9.13 9.45
C TYR A 91 -17.93 10.07 10.63
N GLU A 92 -17.71 9.64 11.88
CA GLU A 92 -17.90 10.45 13.09
C GLU A 92 -16.62 11.24 13.46
N VAL A 93 -15.46 10.84 12.93
CA VAL A 93 -14.17 11.51 13.14
C VAL A 93 -14.00 12.60 12.08
N LYS A 94 -14.05 13.86 12.50
CA LYS A 94 -14.06 15.02 11.59
C LYS A 94 -13.00 16.03 11.96
N SER A 95 -12.35 16.58 10.94
CA SER A 95 -11.45 17.72 11.08
C SER A 95 -12.19 19.00 10.67
N PRO A 96 -12.01 20.11 11.39
CA PRO A 96 -12.59 21.41 11.01
C PRO A 96 -12.20 21.86 9.59
N ASP A 97 -11.01 21.45 9.13
CA ASP A 97 -10.37 21.99 7.93
C ASP A 97 -10.34 21.01 6.74
N SER A 98 -10.73 19.74 6.94
CA SER A 98 -10.43 18.68 5.96
C SER A 98 -11.47 17.56 5.80
N GLY A 99 -12.72 17.79 6.23
CA GLY A 99 -13.79 16.81 6.05
C GLY A 99 -13.77 15.69 7.08
N SER A 100 -14.30 14.52 6.73
CA SER A 100 -14.32 13.34 7.59
C SER A 100 -13.16 12.40 7.28
N LEU A 101 -12.75 11.64 8.30
CA LEU A 101 -11.60 10.75 8.21
C LEU A 101 -11.83 9.60 7.21
N ASP A 102 -13.07 9.20 6.99
CA ASP A 102 -13.44 8.21 5.98
C ASP A 102 -13.07 8.64 4.57
N ASP A 103 -13.38 9.88 4.18
CA ASP A 103 -13.05 10.41 2.84
C ASP A 103 -11.53 10.44 2.62
N GLU A 104 -10.77 10.98 3.58
CA GLU A 104 -9.30 11.09 3.48
C GLU A 104 -8.61 9.71 3.47
N LEU A 105 -9.11 8.76 4.27
CA LEU A 105 -8.62 7.38 4.24
C LEU A 105 -8.98 6.68 2.93
N TYR A 106 -10.17 6.95 2.38
CA TYR A 106 -10.59 6.34 1.12
C TYR A 106 -9.72 6.82 -0.05
N ASP A 107 -9.44 8.11 -0.12
CA ASP A 107 -8.56 8.68 -1.14
C ASP A 107 -7.14 8.12 -1.01
N MET A 108 -6.57 8.16 0.20
CA MET A 108 -5.23 7.62 0.47
C MET A 108 -5.13 6.14 0.11
N MET A 109 -6.09 5.31 0.52
CA MET A 109 -6.03 3.88 0.27
C MET A 109 -6.18 3.51 -1.20
N ASN A 110 -6.88 4.32 -2.01
CA ASN A 110 -6.93 4.14 -3.45
C ASN A 110 -5.60 4.47 -4.14
N GLU A 111 -4.80 5.41 -3.61
CA GLU A 111 -3.45 5.70 -4.16
C GLU A 111 -2.50 4.50 -4.03
N TYR A 112 -2.66 3.71 -2.96
CA TYR A 112 -1.84 2.52 -2.70
C TYR A 112 -2.50 1.20 -3.16
N ALA A 113 -3.73 1.22 -3.66
CA ALA A 113 -4.56 0.02 -3.85
C ALA A 113 -3.89 -1.07 -4.71
N GLU A 114 -3.31 -0.69 -5.86
CA GLU A 114 -2.66 -1.65 -6.76
C GLU A 114 -1.46 -2.35 -6.10
N ASP A 115 -0.61 -1.61 -5.39
CA ASP A 115 0.58 -2.16 -4.75
C ASP A 115 0.20 -3.04 -3.54
N LEU A 116 -0.81 -2.66 -2.78
CA LEU A 116 -1.30 -3.41 -1.63
C LEU A 116 -1.98 -4.72 -2.06
N ASP A 117 -2.83 -4.68 -3.08
CA ASP A 117 -3.51 -5.85 -3.67
C ASP A 117 -2.49 -6.82 -4.30
N ALA A 118 -1.53 -6.29 -5.08
CA ALA A 118 -0.51 -7.12 -5.74
C ALA A 118 0.42 -7.86 -4.76
N HIS A 119 0.46 -7.45 -3.49
CA HIS A 119 1.32 -8.03 -2.45
C HIS A 119 0.55 -8.67 -1.29
N ASP A 120 -0.76 -8.89 -1.43
CA ASP A 120 -1.64 -9.49 -0.42
C ASP A 120 -1.52 -8.79 0.95
N ILE A 121 -1.49 -7.46 0.96
CA ILE A 121 -1.48 -6.66 2.20
C ILE A 121 -2.92 -6.22 2.49
N GLU A 122 -3.46 -6.70 3.61
CA GLU A 122 -4.87 -6.50 3.98
C GLU A 122 -5.06 -5.56 5.18
N SER A 123 -3.98 -5.29 5.92
CA SER A 123 -4.01 -4.40 7.09
C SER A 123 -2.65 -3.81 7.44
N ILE A 124 -2.69 -2.71 8.21
CA ILE A 124 -1.51 -2.08 8.81
C ILE A 124 -1.85 -1.54 10.20
N THR A 125 -0.91 -1.72 11.13
CA THR A 125 -1.02 -1.18 12.49
C THR A 125 -0.03 -0.04 12.67
N VAL A 126 -0.51 1.09 13.17
CA VAL A 126 0.30 2.28 13.44
C VAL A 126 0.08 2.76 14.88
N THR A 127 1.10 3.37 15.48
CA THR A 127 1.02 3.94 16.82
C THR A 127 1.32 5.44 16.75
N VAL A 128 0.30 6.25 17.06
CA VAL A 128 0.41 7.70 17.14
C VAL A 128 0.69 8.10 18.57
N LYS A 129 1.81 8.78 18.80
CA LYS A 129 2.16 9.29 20.12
C LYS A 129 1.44 10.61 20.35
N GLY A 130 0.71 10.72 21.45
CA GLY A 130 0.21 12.02 21.90
C GLY A 130 1.39 12.94 22.22
N GLU A 131 1.29 14.22 21.88
CA GLU A 131 2.23 15.23 22.39
C GLU A 131 2.07 15.29 23.92
N GLU A 132 3.17 15.05 24.65
CA GLU A 132 3.25 15.18 26.12
C GLU A 132 3.22 16.65 26.57
#